data_AF-A0A378BCS6-F1
#
_entry.id   AF-A0A378BCS6-F1
#
_cell.length_a   1.000
_cell.length_b   1.000
_cell.length_c   1.000
_cell.angle_alpha   90.00
_cell.angle_beta   90.00
_cell.angle_gamma   90.00
#
_symmetry.space_group_name_H-M   'P 1'
#
loop_
_entity.id
_entity.type
_entity.pdbx_description
1 polymer ?
#
loop_
_entity_poly.entity_id
_entity_poly.type
_entity_poly.pdbx_seq_one_letter_code
_entity_poly.pdbx_strand_id
1 'polypeptide(L)'
;MSKVIDSLEKVLLPFAVKIGKQPHINAIKNGFIKLMPLTLAGAMFVLINNVFLSFGEGSFFYSMGIRLDASTIETLNGFKAIGGNVYNGTLGIMSLMAPFFIGSALAEERKVDPMAAGLLAVAAFMTVTRIAWAKPMRWAPTGWAGRTSSPG
;
A
#
# COMPACT_ATOMS: atom_id res chain seq x y z
N MET A 1 19.08 1.52 -38.22
CA MET A 1 18.28 1.32 -36.99
C MET A 1 18.37 2.50 -36.00
N SER A 2 19.18 3.53 -36.25
CA SER A 2 19.25 4.76 -35.41
C SER A 2 18.14 5.77 -35.73
N LYS A 3 17.81 6.04 -37.00
CA LYS A 3 16.84 7.08 -37.39
C LYS A 3 15.46 6.99 -36.73
N VAL A 4 14.99 5.77 -36.43
CA VAL A 4 13.70 5.55 -35.75
C VAL A 4 13.82 5.89 -34.27
N ILE A 5 14.91 5.48 -33.62
CA ILE A 5 15.21 5.83 -32.22
C ILE A 5 15.42 7.35 -32.10
N ASP A 6 16.18 7.97 -33.00
CA ASP A 6 16.44 9.42 -33.01
C ASP A 6 15.16 10.24 -33.23
N SER A 7 14.22 9.74 -34.05
CA SER A 7 12.91 10.38 -34.25
C SER A 7 12.00 10.20 -33.03
N LEU A 8 12.03 9.03 -32.41
CA LEU A 8 11.28 8.75 -31.19
C LEU A 8 11.80 9.59 -30.01
N GLU A 9 13.12 9.73 -29.89
CA GLU A 9 13.80 10.56 -28.90
C GLU A 9 13.39 12.03 -29.03
N LYS A 10 13.42 12.59 -30.25
CA LYS A 10 12.97 13.97 -30.50
C LYS A 10 11.52 14.25 -30.09
N VAL A 11 10.65 13.25 -30.17
CA VAL A 11 9.22 13.39 -29.83
C VAL A 11 8.95 13.10 -28.36
N LEU A 12 9.58 12.05 -27.79
CA LEU A 12 9.35 11.60 -26.42
C LEU A 12 10.13 12.41 -25.39
N LEU A 13 11.36 12.83 -25.68
CA LEU A 13 12.17 13.63 -24.74
C LEU A 13 11.49 14.90 -24.27
N PRO A 14 10.95 15.79 -25.14
CA PRO A 14 10.34 17.03 -24.66
C PRO A 14 9.12 16.76 -23.78
N PHE A 15 8.39 15.68 -24.03
CA PHE A 15 7.26 15.25 -23.20
C PHE A 15 7.72 14.72 -21.84
N ALA A 16 8.71 13.82 -21.83
CA ALA A 16 9.28 13.25 -20.62
C ALA A 16 9.92 14.33 -19.72
N VAL A 17 10.65 15.27 -20.32
CA VAL A 17 11.25 16.40 -19.61
C VAL A 17 10.18 17.31 -19.02
N LYS A 18 9.09 17.58 -19.76
CA LYS A 18 7.99 18.43 -19.25
C LYS A 18 7.27 17.79 -18.06
N ILE A 19 7.04 16.47 -18.10
CA ILE A 19 6.45 15.71 -16.99
C ILE A 19 7.40 15.65 -15.79
N GLY A 20 8.68 15.34 -16.03
CA GLY A 20 9.69 15.24 -14.97
C GLY A 20 9.98 16.58 -14.27
N LYS A 21 9.74 17.71 -14.94
CA LYS A 21 9.91 19.05 -14.36
C LYS A 21 8.72 19.53 -13.51
N GLN A 22 7.61 18.78 -13.44
CA GLN A 22 6.46 19.19 -12.63
C GLN A 22 6.71 18.91 -11.14
N PRO A 23 6.63 19.93 -10.25
CA PRO A 23 6.86 19.74 -8.82
C PRO A 23 5.84 18.77 -8.21
N HIS A 24 4.57 18.85 -8.61
CA HIS A 24 3.53 17.95 -8.11
C HIS A 24 3.81 16.46 -8.45
N ILE A 25 4.32 16.17 -9.64
CA ILE A 25 4.65 14.80 -10.06
C ILE A 25 5.89 14.31 -9.31
N ASN A 26 6.89 15.18 -9.15
CA ASN A 26 8.10 14.85 -8.39
C ASN A 26 7.78 14.62 -6.91
N ALA A 27 6.90 15.42 -6.31
CA ALA A 27 6.40 15.23 -4.95
C ALA A 27 5.68 13.88 -4.76
N ILE A 28 4.82 13.49 -5.71
CA ILE A 28 4.17 12.17 -5.66
C ILE A 28 5.23 11.06 -5.72
N LYS A 29 6.17 11.13 -6.68
CA LYS A 29 7.26 10.15 -6.82
C LYS A 29 8.08 10.06 -5.53
N ASN A 30 8.50 11.19 -4.97
CA ASN A 30 9.32 11.25 -3.76
C ASN A 30 8.54 10.74 -2.53
N GLY A 31 7.25 11.05 -2.43
CA GLY A 31 6.37 10.51 -1.40
C GLY A 31 6.23 8.98 -1.47
N PHE A 32 6.07 8.42 -2.66
CA PHE A 32 6.05 6.97 -2.87
C PHE A 32 7.40 6.30 -2.62
N ILE A 33 8.53 6.96 -2.94
CA ILE A 33 9.87 6.45 -2.60
C ILE A 33 10.02 6.26 -1.09
N LYS A 34 9.50 7.20 -0.28
CA LYS A 34 9.51 7.08 1.19
C LYS A 34 8.67 5.89 1.70
N LEU A 35 7.66 5.46 0.94
CA LEU A 35 6.83 4.30 1.26
C LEU A 35 7.43 2.96 0.84
N MET A 36 8.31 2.92 -0.17
CA MET A 36 8.81 1.66 -0.74
C MET A 36 9.39 0.67 0.29
N PRO A 37 10.23 1.10 1.27
CA PRO A 37 10.78 0.18 2.25
C PRO A 37 9.69 -0.49 3.10
N LEU A 38 8.66 0.27 3.46
CA LEU A 38 7.54 -0.23 4.24
C LEU A 38 6.67 -1.19 3.43
N THR A 39 6.41 -0.86 2.16
CA THR A 39 5.64 -1.73 1.27
C THR A 39 6.37 -3.04 0.98
N LEU A 40 7.70 -2.97 0.84
CA LEU A 40 8.55 -4.14 0.63
C LEU A 40 8.51 -5.06 1.86
N ALA A 41 8.62 -4.48 3.07
CA ALA A 41 8.50 -5.23 4.32
C ALA A 41 7.11 -5.89 4.44
N GLY A 42 6.02 -5.14 4.22
CA GLY A 42 4.66 -5.68 4.25
C GLY A 42 4.46 -6.83 3.25
N ALA A 43 4.93 -6.66 2.02
CA ALA A 43 4.87 -7.68 0.97
C ALA A 43 5.66 -8.95 1.35
N MET A 44 6.82 -8.82 2.00
CA MET A 44 7.61 -9.97 2.46
C MET A 44 6.83 -10.84 3.45
N PHE A 45 6.15 -10.24 4.44
CA PHE A 45 5.33 -11.00 5.39
C PHE A 45 4.10 -11.63 4.74
N VAL A 46 3.50 -10.95 3.76
CA VAL A 46 2.41 -11.53 2.95
C VAL A 46 2.90 -12.75 2.16
N LEU A 47 4.09 -12.68 1.55
CA LEU A 47 4.68 -13.80 0.83
C LEU A 47 5.00 -14.96 1.79
N ILE A 48 5.59 -14.68 2.95
CA ILE A 48 5.84 -15.71 3.97
C ILE A 48 4.55 -16.42 4.37
N ASN A 49 3.49 -15.66 4.66
CA ASN A 49 2.20 -16.22 5.04
C ASN A 49 1.54 -17.07 3.97
N ASN A 50 1.54 -16.60 2.71
CA ASN A 50 0.81 -17.24 1.62
C ASN A 50 1.62 -18.35 0.94
N VAL A 51 2.93 -18.20 0.83
CA VAL A 51 3.81 -19.17 0.17
C VAL A 51 4.34 -20.19 1.17
N PHE A 52 4.98 -19.73 2.25
CA PHE A 52 5.75 -20.60 3.16
C PHE A 52 4.94 -21.21 4.30
N LEU A 53 3.91 -20.51 4.78
CA LEU A 53 3.11 -20.95 5.93
C LEU A 53 1.74 -21.53 5.53
N SER A 54 1.37 -21.49 4.24
CA SER A 54 0.08 -21.99 3.77
C SER A 54 0.17 -23.41 3.21
N PHE A 55 -0.46 -24.36 3.90
CA PHE A 55 -0.54 -25.78 3.51
C PHE A 55 -1.99 -26.29 3.36
N GLY A 56 -2.96 -25.37 3.34
CA GLY A 56 -4.38 -25.69 3.13
C GLY A 56 -4.75 -25.77 1.64
N GLU A 57 -6.01 -26.10 1.35
CA GLU A 57 -6.49 -26.20 -0.04
C GLU A 57 -6.28 -24.89 -0.81
N GLY A 58 -5.62 -24.98 -1.97
CA GLY A 58 -5.26 -23.82 -2.81
C GLY A 58 -3.89 -23.19 -2.53
N SER A 59 -3.10 -23.74 -1.61
CA SER A 59 -1.73 -23.26 -1.35
C SER A 59 -0.68 -23.89 -2.27
N PHE A 60 0.47 -23.23 -2.39
CA PHE A 60 1.60 -23.70 -3.21
C PHE A 60 2.03 -25.12 -2.85
N PHE A 61 2.17 -25.43 -1.57
CA PHE A 61 2.57 -26.75 -1.10
C PHE A 61 1.46 -27.81 -1.21
N TYR A 62 0.18 -27.42 -1.10
CA TYR A 62 -0.95 -28.32 -1.36
C TYR A 62 -0.97 -28.76 -2.84
N SER A 63 -0.70 -27.84 -3.76
CA SER A 63 -0.58 -28.14 -5.20
C SER A 63 0.60 -29.07 -5.53
N MET A 64 1.61 -29.16 -4.67
CA MET A 64 2.74 -30.08 -4.81
C MET A 64 2.54 -31.41 -4.06
N GLY A 65 1.35 -31.65 -3.49
CA GLY A 65 1.02 -32.90 -2.79
C GLY A 65 1.59 -33.02 -1.36
N ILE A 66 2.17 -31.96 -0.81
CA ILE A 66 2.70 -31.96 0.57
C ILE A 66 1.56 -31.63 1.53
N ARG A 67 1.15 -32.62 2.32
CA ARG A 67 0.09 -32.50 3.33
C ARG A 67 0.71 -32.55 4.72
N LEU A 68 0.44 -31.52 5.53
CA LEU A 68 0.87 -31.45 6.92
C LEU A 68 -0.24 -31.92 7.87
N ASP A 69 0.16 -32.47 9.00
CA ASP A 69 -0.74 -32.90 10.07
C ASP A 69 -1.46 -31.71 10.74
N ALA A 70 -2.67 -31.96 11.25
CA ALA A 70 -3.55 -30.93 11.81
C ALA A 70 -2.91 -30.12 12.96
N SER A 71 -2.06 -30.76 13.77
CA SER A 71 -1.33 -30.12 14.87
C SER A 71 -0.32 -29.06 14.39
N THR A 72 0.32 -29.31 13.25
CA THR A 72 1.30 -28.38 12.67
C THR A 72 0.59 -27.19 12.02
N ILE A 73 -0.58 -27.42 11.41
CA ILE A 73 -1.43 -26.38 10.83
C ILE A 73 -1.88 -25.36 11.88
N GLU A 74 -2.20 -25.81 13.10
CA GLU A 74 -2.60 -24.91 14.19
C GLU A 74 -1.45 -24.00 14.63
N THR A 75 -0.24 -24.55 14.74
CA THR A 75 0.97 -23.76 15.05
C THR A 75 1.29 -22.76 13.93
N LEU A 76 1.16 -23.18 12.67
CA LEU A 76 1.34 -22.35 11.47
C LEU A 76 0.32 -21.19 11.40
N ASN A 77 -0.91 -21.40 11.85
CA ASN A 77 -1.91 -20.34 11.92
C ASN A 77 -1.54 -19.25 12.94
N GLY A 78 -0.88 -19.61 14.04
CA GLY A 78 -0.29 -18.65 14.98
C GLY A 78 0.75 -17.75 14.32
N PHE A 79 1.65 -18.32 13.51
CA PHE A 79 2.64 -17.54 12.74
C PHE A 79 2.00 -16.70 11.63
N LYS A 80 0.96 -17.20 10.97
CA LYS A 80 0.20 -16.41 9.99
C LYS A 80 -0.44 -15.17 10.61
N ALA A 81 -0.92 -15.26 11.85
CA ALA A 81 -1.50 -14.11 12.56
C ALA A 81 -0.50 -12.96 12.71
N ILE A 82 0.79 -13.27 12.94
CA ILE A 82 1.86 -12.26 12.99
C ILE A 82 1.97 -11.54 11.65
N GLY A 83 2.09 -12.27 10.54
CA GLY A 83 2.16 -11.64 9.21
C GLY A 83 0.87 -10.90 8.82
N GLY A 84 -0.29 -11.33 9.33
CA GLY A 84 -1.56 -10.61 9.18
C GLY A 84 -1.59 -9.27 9.91
N ASN A 85 -1.03 -9.22 11.12
CA ASN A 85 -0.88 -7.96 11.87
C ASN A 85 0.10 -7.00 11.17
N VAL A 86 1.21 -7.52 10.63
CA VAL A 86 2.15 -6.71 9.85
C VAL A 86 1.49 -6.17 8.57
N TYR A 87 0.69 -6.99 7.89
CA TYR A 87 -0.09 -6.54 6.72
C TYR A 87 -1.02 -5.37 7.08
N ASN A 88 -1.80 -5.50 8.16
CA ASN A 88 -2.72 -4.46 8.61
C ASN A 88 -1.97 -3.17 8.97
N GLY A 89 -0.79 -3.28 9.59
CA GLY A 89 0.05 -2.12 9.95
C GLY A 89 0.87 -1.53 8.80
N THR A 90 0.91 -2.15 7.63
CA THR A 90 1.70 -1.67 6.47
C THR A 90 0.80 -1.39 5.28
N LEU A 91 0.40 -2.43 4.56
CA LEU A 91 -0.43 -2.33 3.36
C LEU A 91 -1.86 -1.91 3.70
N GLY A 92 -2.38 -2.30 4.87
CA GLY A 92 -3.73 -1.97 5.32
C GLY A 92 -3.98 -0.47 5.58
N ILE A 93 -2.95 0.27 6.01
CA ILE A 93 -3.02 1.71 6.29
C ILE A 93 -2.37 2.59 5.22
N MET A 94 -2.00 2.01 4.07
CA MET A 94 -1.27 2.73 3.01
C MET A 94 -2.04 3.95 2.49
N SER A 95 -3.37 3.91 2.51
CA SER A 95 -4.24 5.04 2.14
C SER A 95 -4.07 6.27 3.04
N LEU A 96 -3.69 6.09 4.30
CA LEU A 96 -3.41 7.18 5.25
C LEU A 96 -1.94 7.64 5.18
N MET A 97 -1.02 6.71 4.94
CA MET A 97 0.41 7.04 4.86
C MET A 97 0.77 7.77 3.56
N ALA A 98 0.14 7.40 2.43
CA ALA A 98 0.34 8.04 1.13
C ALA A 98 0.14 9.57 1.16
N PRO A 99 -0.99 10.13 1.63
CA PRO A 99 -1.18 11.57 1.67
C PRO A 99 -0.17 12.28 2.58
N PHE A 100 0.25 11.66 3.70
CA PHE A 100 1.28 12.21 4.58
C PHE A 100 2.64 12.37 3.87
N PHE A 101 3.12 11.31 3.21
CA PHE A 101 4.42 11.33 2.54
C PHE A 101 4.42 12.18 1.26
N ILE A 102 3.30 12.22 0.54
CA ILE A 102 3.16 13.08 -0.64
C ILE A 102 3.09 14.56 -0.22
N GLY A 103 2.32 14.89 0.82
CA GLY A 103 2.21 16.25 1.34
C GLY A 103 3.52 16.77 1.91
N SER A 104 4.25 15.96 2.68
CA SER A 104 5.58 16.32 3.19
C SER A 104 6.62 16.47 2.07
N ALA A 105 6.62 15.60 1.05
CA ALA A 105 7.52 15.72 -0.10
C ALA A 105 7.25 16.99 -0.94
N LEU A 106 5.98 17.41 -1.08
CA LEU A 106 5.64 18.67 -1.75
C LEU A 106 6.09 19.89 -0.95
N ALA A 107 5.98 19.82 0.38
CA ALA A 107 6.42 20.88 1.27
C ALA A 107 7.96 21.05 1.27
N GLU A 108 8.70 19.95 1.19
CA GLU A 108 10.16 19.96 1.02
C GLU A 108 10.57 20.71 -0.26
N GLU A 109 9.90 20.45 -1.40
CA GLU A 109 10.15 21.19 -2.65
C GLU A 109 9.83 22.69 -2.53
N ARG A 110 8.80 23.04 -1.77
CA ARG A 110 8.36 24.43 -1.57
C ARG A 110 9.08 25.14 -0.41
N LYS A 111 10.01 24.47 0.28
CA LYS A 111 10.74 24.99 1.45
C LYS A 111 9.82 25.46 2.59
N VAL A 112 8.71 24.76 2.80
CA VAL A 112 7.80 24.96 3.94
C VAL A 112 7.88 23.77 4.89
N ASP A 113 7.32 23.90 6.10
CA ASP A 113 7.36 22.84 7.11
C ASP A 113 6.74 21.52 6.60
N PRO A 114 7.55 20.45 6.38
CA PRO A 114 7.07 19.17 5.88
C PRO A 114 6.15 18.44 6.85
N MET A 115 6.37 18.61 8.16
CA MET A 115 5.62 17.91 9.19
C MET A 115 4.20 18.46 9.31
N ALA A 116 4.06 19.79 9.35
CA ALA A 116 2.77 20.45 9.29
C ALA A 116 2.00 20.13 8.00
N ALA A 117 2.67 20.18 6.84
CA ALA A 117 2.03 19.87 5.56
C ALA A 117 1.57 18.41 5.47
N GLY A 118 2.37 17.46 5.97
CA GLY A 118 1.98 16.05 6.04
C GLY A 118 0.75 15.82 6.92
N LEU A 119 0.72 16.43 8.11
CA LEU A 119 -0.44 16.36 9.02
C LEU A 119 -1.70 16.98 8.41
N LEU A 120 -1.58 18.14 7.76
CA LEU A 120 -2.68 18.79 7.06
C LEU A 120 -3.20 17.94 5.88
N ALA A 121 -2.31 17.28 5.14
CA ALA A 121 -2.69 16.38 4.06
C ALA A 121 -3.50 15.18 4.56
N VAL A 122 -3.13 14.60 5.71
CA VAL A 122 -3.91 13.53 6.35
C VAL A 122 -5.27 14.04 6.83
N ALA A 123 -5.30 15.21 7.48
CA ALA A 123 -6.56 15.83 7.92
C ALA A 123 -7.50 16.10 6.73
N ALA A 124 -6.99 16.67 5.63
CA ALA A 124 -7.74 16.88 4.40
C ALA A 124 -8.18 15.57 3.75
N PHE A 125 -7.33 14.53 3.76
CA PHE A 125 -7.71 13.22 3.27
C PHE A 125 -8.87 12.62 4.08
N MET A 126 -8.86 12.77 5.39
CA MET A 126 -9.92 12.29 6.28
C MET A 126 -11.22 13.08 6.14
N THR A 127 -11.18 14.37 5.81
CA THR A 127 -12.41 15.16 5.56
C THR A 127 -13.03 14.83 4.21
N VAL A 128 -12.20 14.59 3.18
CA VAL A 128 -12.65 14.22 1.82
C VAL A 128 -13.13 12.78 1.77
N THR A 129 -12.42 11.88 2.45
CA THR A 129 -12.80 10.48 2.61
C THR A 129 -13.95 10.43 3.62
N ARG A 130 -15.14 10.80 3.16
CA ARG A 130 -16.41 10.73 3.89
C ARG A 130 -16.37 9.53 4.83
N ILE A 131 -16.41 9.78 6.14
CA ILE A 131 -16.60 8.73 7.13
C ILE A 131 -17.91 8.03 6.74
N ALA A 132 -17.81 6.85 6.15
CA ALA A 132 -18.90 6.14 5.51
C ALA A 132 -19.85 5.53 6.55
N TRP A 133 -20.52 6.37 7.34
CA TRP A 133 -21.67 5.99 8.16
C TRP A 133 -23.00 6.16 7.42
N ALA A 134 -22.98 6.60 6.15
CA ALA A 134 -24.22 6.86 5.42
C ALA A 134 -24.75 5.68 4.58
N LYS A 135 -23.93 4.69 4.17
CA LYS A 135 -24.34 3.38 3.63
C LYS A 135 -23.16 2.39 3.68
N PRO A 136 -23.37 1.09 4.02
CA PRO A 136 -22.29 0.11 3.99
C PRO A 136 -21.80 -0.07 2.55
N MET A 137 -20.59 0.39 2.26
CA MET A 137 -19.91 0.08 1.01
C MET A 137 -19.47 -1.38 1.05
N ARG A 138 -20.10 -2.20 0.20
CA ARG A 138 -19.92 -3.67 0.07
C ARG A 138 -18.49 -4.14 -0.30
N TRP A 139 -17.51 -3.24 -0.43
CA TRP A 139 -16.16 -3.57 -0.90
C TRP A 139 -15.02 -3.10 0.01
N ALA A 140 -15.31 -2.36 1.10
CA ALA A 140 -14.27 -2.01 2.07
C ALA A 140 -13.98 -3.22 2.99
N PRO A 141 -12.72 -3.54 3.32
CA PRO A 141 -12.39 -4.62 4.25
C PRO A 141 -13.10 -4.37 5.59
N THR A 142 -14.08 -5.20 5.90
CA THR A 142 -15.03 -5.11 7.03
C THR A 142 -14.38 -5.32 8.42
N GLY A 143 -13.06 -5.15 8.54
CA GLY A 143 -12.31 -5.44 9.77
C GLY A 143 -11.99 -4.24 10.66
N TRP A 144 -12.16 -3.00 10.18
CA TRP A 144 -11.69 -1.79 10.89
C TRP A 144 -12.76 -1.07 11.71
N ALA A 145 -14.02 -1.16 11.30
CA ALA A 145 -15.13 -0.69 12.12
C ALA A 145 -15.59 -1.86 12.99
N GLY A 146 -15.26 -1.79 14.28
CA GLY A 146 -15.70 -2.76 15.27
C GLY A 146 -17.18 -3.08 15.09
N ARG A 147 -17.51 -4.36 15.22
CA ARG A 147 -18.85 -4.91 15.19
C ARG A 147 -19.68 -4.23 16.30
N THR A 148 -20.26 -3.07 16.05
CA THR A 148 -21.32 -2.55 16.92
C THR A 148 -22.57 -3.35 16.56
N SER A 149 -22.78 -4.41 17.32
CA SER A 149 -24.07 -5.10 17.41
C SER A 149 -25.14 -4.05 17.71
N SER A 150 -25.95 -3.68 16.72
CA SER A 150 -27.20 -2.98 16.97
C SER A 150 -28.24 -4.03 17.36
N PRO A 151 -28.91 -3.88 18.51
CA PRO A 151 -30.01 -4.75 18.90
C PRO A 151 -31.25 -4.38 18.07
N GLY A 152 -31.89 -5.40 17.52
CA GLY A 152 -33.19 -5.37 16.87
C GLY A 152 -33.76 -6.78 16.92
#